data_AF-A0A1G2QBP3-F1
#
_entry.id   AF-A0A1G2QBP3-F1
#
_cell.length_a   1.000
_cell.length_b   1.000
_cell.length_c   1.000
_cell.angle_alpha   90.00
_cell.angle_beta   90.00
_cell.angle_gamma   90.00
#
_symmetry.space_group_name_H-M   'P 1'
#
loop_
_entity.id
_entity.type
_entity.pdbx_description
1 polymer ?
#
loop_
_entity_poly.entity_id
_entity_poly.type
_entity_poly.pdbx_seq_one_letter_code
_entity_poly.pdbx_strand_id
1 'polypeptide(L)' 'MFYDTIQGTNMKSCPICEKTSQLVGGYSNRVRATKYNPIPKQRKQPNLQWAKLSDGSRVKICTKCLKKGKNLEIKIV' A
#
# COMPACT_ATOMS: atom_id res chain seq x y z
N MET A 1 -8.03 -23.08 9.61
CA MET A 1 -6.57 -23.22 9.51
C MET A 1 -6.02 -22.81 8.13
N PHE A 2 -6.75 -22.98 7.01
CA PHE A 2 -6.27 -22.63 5.64
C PHE A 2 -6.84 -21.31 5.06
N TYR A 3 -7.46 -20.46 5.88
CA TYR A 3 -8.00 -19.15 5.46
C TYR A 3 -7.34 -17.96 6.17
N ASP A 4 -6.37 -18.23 7.06
CA ASP A 4 -5.72 -17.23 7.90
C ASP A 4 -4.45 -16.63 7.24
N THR A 5 -3.96 -17.21 6.14
CA THR A 5 -2.77 -16.73 5.40
C THR A 5 -3.09 -15.65 4.37
N ILE A 6 -4.36 -15.49 3.96
CA ILE A 6 -4.78 -14.46 2.99
C ILE A 6 -5.32 -13.21 3.71
N GLN A 7 -5.80 -13.35 4.95
CA GLN A 7 -6.22 -12.24 5.80
C GLN A 7 -5.03 -11.76 6.64
N GLY A 8 -4.02 -11.19 5.96
CA GLY A 8 -2.84 -10.61 6.62
C GLY A 8 -3.23 -9.80 7.86
N THR A 9 -2.65 -10.19 9.00
CA THR A 9 -2.74 -9.57 10.33
C THR A 9 -3.17 -8.10 10.25
N ASN A 10 -4.37 -7.75 10.75
CA ASN A 10 -5.08 -6.45 10.96
C ASN A 10 -4.39 -5.07 10.62
N MET A 11 -3.45 -5.07 9.70
CA MET A 11 -2.51 -4.02 9.33
C MET A 11 -2.77 -3.77 7.86
N LYS A 12 -2.94 -2.50 7.49
CA LYS A 12 -3.10 -2.10 6.08
C LYS A 12 -1.78 -2.34 5.35
N SER A 13 -1.55 -3.57 4.87
CA SER A 13 -0.38 -3.98 4.10
C SER A 13 -0.80 -4.55 2.74
N CYS A 14 0.11 -4.49 1.77
CA CYS A 14 -0.07 -5.16 0.48
C CYS A 14 0.46 -6.60 0.59
N PRO A 15 -0.30 -7.65 0.24
CA PRO A 15 0.16 -9.03 0.37
C PRO A 15 1.28 -9.40 -0.61
N ILE A 16 1.41 -8.68 -1.73
CA ILE A 16 2.38 -9.02 -2.80
C ILE A 16 3.76 -8.40 -2.58
N CYS A 17 3.79 -7.19 -2.01
CA CYS A 17 5.03 -6.41 -1.88
C CYS A 17 5.24 -5.89 -0.46
N GLU A 18 4.43 -6.39 0.48
CA GLU A 18 4.50 -6.12 1.92
C GLU A 18 4.49 -4.63 2.27
N LYS A 19 3.95 -3.80 1.37
CA LYS A 19 3.98 -2.35 1.54
C LYS A 19 3.10 -1.96 2.71
N THR A 20 3.72 -1.44 3.77
CA THR A 20 3.07 -0.97 5.00
C THR A 20 2.98 0.57 5.04
N SER A 21 2.34 1.08 6.09
CA SER A 21 2.31 2.51 6.39
C SER A 21 3.69 3.03 6.78
N GLN A 22 3.99 4.28 6.42
CA GLN A 22 5.25 4.93 6.77
C GLN A 22 5.02 6.20 7.58
N LEU A 23 5.90 6.49 8.54
CA LEU A 23 5.89 7.73 9.30
C LEU A 23 6.82 8.73 8.59
N VAL A 24 6.25 9.74 7.93
CA VAL A 24 6.99 10.65 7.05
C VAL A 24 6.86 12.07 7.58
N GLY A 25 8.00 12.73 7.79
CA GLY A 25 8.09 14.18 7.96
C GLY A 25 8.51 14.85 6.64
N GLY A 26 8.60 16.17 6.61
CA GLY A 26 9.08 16.85 5.41
C GLY A 26 9.32 18.33 5.63
N TYR A 27 9.68 19.00 4.54
CA TYR A 27 9.75 20.45 4.44
C TYR A 27 8.67 20.94 3.48
N SER A 28 8.02 22.05 3.81
CA SER A 28 6.97 22.60 2.95
C SER A 28 7.57 23.39 1.80
N ASN A 29 7.48 22.87 0.57
CA ASN A 29 7.85 23.60 -0.65
C ASN A 29 6.83 24.71 -1.03
N ARG A 30 5.69 24.80 -0.31
CA ARG A 30 4.66 25.82 -0.55
C ARG A 30 5.06 27.19 0.01
N VAL A 31 5.92 27.22 1.03
CA VAL A 31 6.49 28.45 1.60
C VAL A 31 7.93 28.55 1.12
N ARG A 32 8.40 29.76 0.79
CA ARG A 32 9.75 29.99 0.23
C ARG A 32 10.81 29.26 1.08
N ALA A 33 11.57 28.36 0.44
CA ALA A 33 12.51 27.43 1.09
C ALA A 33 13.71 28.11 1.78
N THR A 34 13.83 29.44 1.68
CA THR A 34 14.90 30.23 2.29
C THR A 34 14.82 30.28 3.82
N LYS A 35 13.68 29.92 4.42
CA LYS A 35 13.50 29.79 5.86
C LYS A 35 13.13 28.35 6.22
N TYR A 36 13.79 27.80 7.24
CA TYR A 36 13.49 26.47 7.78
C TYR A 36 12.00 26.36 8.14
N ASN A 37 11.28 25.47 7.45
CA ASN A 37 9.84 25.25 7.62
C ASN A 37 9.52 23.74 7.69
N PRO A 38 9.84 23.09 8.83
CA PRO A 38 9.64 21.67 9.03
C PRO A 38 8.16 21.33 9.23
N ILE A 39 7.75 20.18 8.72
CA ILE A 39 6.42 19.60 8.92
C ILE A 39 6.54 18.47 9.93
N PRO A 40 5.64 18.39 10.94
CA PRO A 40 5.63 17.28 11.89
C PRO A 40 5.45 15.95 11.17
N LYS A 41 6.04 14.89 11.71
CA LYS A 41 5.93 13.55 11.15
C LYS A 41 4.47 13.08 11.23
N GLN A 42 3.91 12.67 10.10
CA GLN A 42 2.56 12.11 10.03
C GLN A 42 2.60 10.72 9.39
N ARG A 43 1.72 9.82 9.82
CA ARG A 43 1.58 8.50 9.19
C ARG A 43 0.92 8.63 7.81
N LYS A 44 1.59 8.12 6.78
CA LYS A 44 1.03 7.96 5.43
C LYS A 44 0.69 6.49 5.21
N GLN A 45 -0.58 6.25 4.91
CA GLN A 45 -1.11 4.90 4.69
C GLN A 45 -0.83 4.46 3.24
N PRO A 46 -0.61 3.16 2.98
CA PRO A 46 -0.49 2.67 1.62
C PRO A 46 -1.82 2.82 0.90
N ASN A 47 -1.76 3.24 -0.36
CA ASN A 47 -2.93 3.28 -1.23
C ASN A 47 -3.25 1.85 -1.68
N LEU A 48 -4.15 1.19 -0.94
CA LEU A 48 -4.65 -0.15 -1.20
C LEU A 48 -6.00 -0.09 -1.91
N GLN A 49 -6.15 -0.84 -3.00
CA GLN A 49 -7.34 -0.88 -3.85
C GLN A 49 -7.77 -2.32 -4.10
N TRP A 50 -9.06 -2.53 -4.30
CA TRP A 50 -9.61 -3.83 -4.66
C TRP A 50 -9.27 -4.15 -6.12
N ALA A 51 -8.59 -5.27 -6.32
CA ALA A 51 -8.23 -5.79 -7.63
C ALA A 51 -8.94 -7.11 -7.87
N LYS A 52 -9.35 -7.36 -9.12
CA LYS A 52 -9.83 -8.68 -9.54
C LYS A 52 -8.64 -9.58 -9.85
N LEU A 53 -8.71 -10.83 -9.41
CA LEU A 53 -7.78 -11.90 -9.80
C LEU A 53 -8.25 -12.56 -11.10
N SER A 54 -7.40 -13.41 -11.67
CA SER A 54 -7.74 -14.27 -12.81
C SER A 54 -9.00 -15.11 -12.57
N ASP A 55 -9.17 -15.56 -11.33
CA ASP A 55 -10.23 -16.51 -10.95
C ASP A 55 -11.56 -15.80 -10.63
N GLY A 56 -11.63 -14.47 -10.82
CA GLY A 56 -12.81 -13.65 -10.53
C GLY A 56 -12.96 -13.21 -9.07
N SER A 57 -12.14 -13.77 -8.17
CA SER A 57 -12.02 -13.32 -6.78
C SER A 57 -11.42 -11.90 -6.68
N ARG A 58 -11.51 -11.29 -5.50
CA ARG A 58 -10.98 -9.93 -5.27
C ARG A 58 -10.02 -9.91 -4.10
N VAL A 59 -8.91 -9.19 -4.26
CA VAL A 59 -7.94 -8.98 -3.19
C VAL A 59 -7.55 -7.50 -3.11
N LYS A 60 -7.22 -7.04 -1.91
CA LYS A 60 -6.81 -5.66 -1.65
C LYS A 60 -5.29 -5.54 -1.82
N ILE A 61 -4.84 -4.77 -2.80
CA ILE A 61 -3.41 -4.63 -3.13
C ILE A 61 -3.02 -3.17 -3.31
N CYS A 62 -1.73 -2.86 -3.21
CA CYS A 62 -1.29 -1.50 -3.46
C CYS A 62 -1.39 -1.13 -4.95
N THR A 63 -1.66 0.14 -5.22
CA THR A 63 -1.80 0.67 -6.59
C THR A 63 -0.56 0.44 -7.45
N LYS A 64 0.65 0.38 -6.86
CA LYS A 64 1.88 0.06 -7.60
C LYS A 64 1.89 -1.37 -8.12
N CYS A 65 1.40 -2.33 -7.34
CA CYS A 65 1.29 -3.73 -7.78
C CYS A 65 0.19 -3.89 -8.82
N LEU A 66 -0.95 -3.21 -8.62
CA LEU A 66 -2.04 -3.18 -9.59
C LEU A 66 -1.56 -2.63 -10.95
N LYS A 67 -0.83 -1.51 -10.96
CA LYS A 67 -0.28 -0.92 -12.18
C LYS A 67 0.72 -1.83 -12.90
N LYS A 68 1.39 -2.71 -12.16
CA LYS A 68 2.32 -3.72 -12.70
C LYS A 68 1.62 -5.00 -13.17
N GLY A 69 0.31 -5.14 -13.00
CA GLY A 69 -0.44 -6.33 -13.39
C GLY A 69 -0.25 -7.55 -12.48
N LYS A 70 0.38 -7.39 -11.30
CA LYS A 70 0.70 -8.51 -10.40
C LYS A 70 -0.53 -9.25 -9.85
N ASN A 71 -1.72 -8.66 -9.94
CA ASN A 71 -2.98 -9.31 -9.57
C ASN A 71 -3.38 -10.45 -10.53
N LEU A 72 -2.86 -10.45 -11.75
CA LEU A 72 -3.17 -11.46 -12.77
C LEU A 72 -2.21 -12.67 -12.72
N GLU A 73 -1.05 -12.50 -12.10
CA GLU A 73 -0.01 -13.52 -11.97
C GLU A 73 -0.27 -14.49 -10.81
N ILE A 74 -1.14 -14.13 -9.87
CA ILE A 74 -1.48 -14.96 -8.73
C ILE A 74 -2.38 -16.09 -9.21
N LYS A 75 -1.82 -17.30 -9.28
CA LYS A 75 -2.58 -18.54 -9.49
C LYS A 75 -2.87 -19.17 -8.14
N ILE A 76 -4.14 -19.27 -7.78
CA ILE A 76 -4.56 -20.08 -6.64
C ILE A 76 -4.70 -21.49 -7.19
N VAL A 77 -3.76 -22.37 -6.84
CA VAL A 77 -3.84 -23.82 -7.12
C VAL A 77 -4.88 -24.44 -6.19
#